data_AF-A0A2A5M8M3-F1
#
_entry.id   AF-A0A2A5M8M3-F1
#
_cell.length_a   1.000
_cell.length_b   1.000
_cell.length_c   1.000
_cell.angle_alpha   90.00
_cell.angle_beta   90.00
_cell.angle_gamma   90.00
#
_symmetry.space_group_name_H-M   'P 1'
#
loop_
_entity.id
_entity.type
_entity.pdbx_description
1 polymer ?
#
loop_
_entity_poly.entity_id
_entity_poly.type
_entity_poly.pdbx_seq_one_letter_code
_entity_poly.pdbx_strand_id
1 'polypeptide(L)'
;MKVFIINLERSLDRKEYMQKQIQKLFEKNPSLKNKLEFIFFKAIDAKNKEHLEFKDRFPWWASWVLGRELSDGEKACFASHYKLWQECVKLDEPIII
;
A
#
# COMPACT_ATOMS: atom_id res chain seq x y z
N MET A 1 8.43 -10.43 -10.87
CA MET A 1 8.12 -9.05 -10.47
C MET A 1 7.21 -9.09 -9.25
N LYS A 2 7.50 -8.27 -8.24
CA LYS A 2 6.77 -8.25 -6.97
C LYS A 2 5.60 -7.28 -7.05
N VAL A 3 4.43 -7.72 -6.59
CA VAL A 3 3.20 -6.95 -6.51
C VAL A 3 2.80 -6.87 -5.04
N PHE A 4 2.99 -5.71 -4.44
CA PHE A 4 2.60 -5.46 -3.06
C PHE A 4 1.13 -5.08 -3.00
N ILE A 5 0.40 -5.63 -2.02
CA ILE A 5 -0.99 -5.30 -1.76
C ILE A 5 -1.04 -4.67 -0.37
N ILE A 6 -1.31 -3.37 -0.32
CA ILE A 6 -1.48 -2.64 0.94
C ILE A 6 -2.82 -3.06 1.56
N ASN A 7 -2.77 -3.72 2.71
CA ASN A 7 -3.97 -4.08 3.45
C ASN A 7 -3.82 -3.81 4.95
N LEU A 8 -4.85 -3.22 5.55
CA LEU A 8 -4.93 -3.10 7.00
C LEU A 8 -5.11 -4.48 7.62
N GLU A 9 -4.35 -4.80 8.68
CA GLU A 9 -4.43 -6.10 9.35
C GLU A 9 -5.86 -6.46 9.79
N ARG A 10 -6.61 -5.48 10.29
CA ARG A 10 -8.00 -5.67 10.70
C ARG A 10 -8.98 -5.95 9.56
N SER A 11 -8.57 -5.75 8.31
CA SER A 11 -9.44 -5.87 7.15
C SER A 11 -9.32 -7.27 6.51
N LEU A 12 -9.90 -8.25 7.19
CA LEU A 12 -9.85 -9.66 6.77
C LEU A 12 -10.68 -9.88 5.50
N ASP A 13 -11.88 -9.33 5.42
CA ASP A 13 -12.77 -9.51 4.25
C ASP A 13 -12.14 -9.02 2.95
N ARG A 14 -11.48 -7.86 2.99
CA ARG A 14 -10.77 -7.32 1.81
C ARG A 14 -9.56 -8.16 1.44
N LYS A 15 -8.83 -8.69 2.43
CA LYS A 15 -7.72 -9.61 2.21
C LYS A 15 -8.19 -10.88 1.49
N GLU A 16 -9.23 -11.52 2.01
CA GLU A 16 -9.81 -12.72 1.40
C GLU A 16 -10.34 -12.47 -0.01
N TYR A 17 -11.03 -11.33 -0.20
CA TYR A 17 -11.50 -10.93 -1.51
C TYR A 17 -10.34 -10.79 -2.50
N MET A 18 -9.25 -10.11 -2.12
CA MET A 18 -8.08 -9.95 -2.97
C MET A 18 -7.40 -11.30 -3.27
N GLN A 19 -7.28 -12.19 -2.29
CA GLN A 19 -6.75 -13.54 -2.51
C GLN A 19 -7.59 -14.32 -3.55
N LYS A 20 -8.92 -14.22 -3.48
CA LYS A 20 -9.81 -14.81 -4.49
C LYS A 20 -9.60 -14.21 -5.88
N GLN A 21 -9.36 -12.90 -5.98
CA GLN A 21 -9.08 -12.27 -7.28
C GLN A 21 -7.74 -12.70 -7.86
N ILE A 22 -6.70 -12.81 -7.03
CA ILE A 22 -5.37 -13.29 -7.44
C ILE A 22 -5.48 -14.73 -7.95
N GLN A 23 -6.22 -15.58 -7.24
CA GLN A 23 -6.45 -16.96 -7.65
C GLN A 23 -7.15 -17.04 -9.01
N LYS A 24 -8.22 -16.25 -9.21
CA LYS A 24 -8.91 -16.15 -10.52
C LYS A 24 -8.00 -15.63 -11.63
N LEU A 25 -7.09 -14.70 -11.32
CA LEU A 25 -6.12 -14.17 -12.28
C LEU A 25 -5.18 -15.28 -12.77
N PHE A 26 -4.68 -16.11 -11.86
CA PHE A 26 -3.79 -17.24 -12.19
C PHE A 26 -4.52 -18.39 -12.89
N GLU A 27 -5.78 -18.66 -12.54
CA GLU A 27 -6.61 -19.64 -13.24
C GLU A 27 -6.83 -19.24 -14.71
N LYS A 28 -7.13 -17.96 -14.95
CA LYS A 28 -7.30 -17.43 -16.31
C LYS A 28 -6.00 -17.28 -17.07
N ASN A 29 -4.88 -17.06 -16.37
CA ASN A 29 -3.58 -16.80 -16.98
C ASN A 29 -2.46 -17.58 -16.24
N PRO A 30 -2.34 -18.90 -16.45
CA PRO A 30 -1.37 -19.73 -15.72
C PRO A 30 0.08 -19.29 -15.92
N SER A 31 0.40 -18.69 -17.07
CA SER A 31 1.74 -18.17 -17.39
C SER A 31 2.20 -17.04 -16.45
N LEU A 32 1.27 -16.34 -15.78
CA LEU A 32 1.58 -15.28 -14.83
C LEU A 32 2.07 -15.80 -13.48
N LYS A 33 1.76 -17.05 -13.13
CA LYS A 33 2.12 -17.64 -11.82
C LYS A 33 3.64 -17.65 -11.58
N ASN A 34 4.43 -17.78 -12.64
CA ASN A 34 5.90 -17.75 -12.57
C ASN A 34 6.48 -16.34 -12.78
N LYS A 35 5.65 -15.33 -13.10
CA LYS A 35 6.09 -13.97 -13.42
C LYS A 35 5.76 -12.96 -12.32
N LEU A 36 4.65 -13.17 -11.61
CA LEU A 36 4.14 -12.27 -10.59
C LEU A 36 4.15 -12.94 -9.21
N GLU A 37 4.74 -12.26 -8.25
CA GLU A 37 4.71 -12.63 -6.84
C GLU A 37 3.88 -11.61 -6.08
N PHE A 38 2.76 -12.04 -5.49
CA PHE A 38 1.90 -11.15 -4.71
C PHE A 38 2.28 -11.19 -3.23
N ILE A 39 2.53 -10.03 -2.64
CA ILE A 39 2.99 -9.88 -1.26
C ILE A 39 2.02 -8.94 -0.53
N PHE A 40 1.45 -9.40 0.59
CA PHE A 40 0.60 -8.53 1.41
C PHE A 40 1.47 -7.65 2.32
N PHE A 41 1.36 -6.34 2.13
CA PHE A 41 2.02 -5.35 2.97
C PHE A 41 1.06 -4.88 4.06
N LYS A 42 1.54 -4.88 5.31
CA LYS A 42 0.80 -4.33 6.45
C LYS A 42 0.68 -2.81 6.27
N ALA A 43 -0.52 -2.34 5.97
CA ALA A 43 -0.79 -0.92 5.85
C ALA A 43 -0.55 -0.19 7.17
N ILE A 44 -0.05 1.04 7.07
CA ILE A 44 0.05 1.96 8.20
C ILE A 44 -1.36 2.32 8.66
N ASP A 45 -1.62 2.17 9.96
CA ASP A 45 -2.96 2.41 10.49
C ASP A 45 -3.11 3.84 11.00
N ALA A 46 -4.06 4.57 10.41
CA ALA A 46 -4.45 5.90 10.86
C ALA A 46 -4.89 5.91 12.33
N LYS A 47 -5.59 4.86 12.81
CA LYS A 47 -6.10 4.78 14.18
C LYS A 47 -4.99 4.64 15.22
N ASN A 48 -3.90 3.95 14.87
CA ASN A 48 -2.74 3.79 15.74
C ASN A 48 -1.78 4.99 15.68
N LYS A 49 -2.10 6.02 14.87
CA LYS A 49 -1.27 7.22 14.67
C LYS A 49 0.15 6.93 14.16
N GLU A 50 0.39 5.75 13.59
CA GLU A 50 1.68 5.35 13.01
C GLU A 50 2.13 6.30 11.88
N HIS A 51 1.17 6.94 11.20
CA HIS A 51 1.43 7.95 10.17
C HIS A 51 2.14 9.21 10.70
N LEU A 52 2.14 9.46 12.00
CA LEU A 52 2.84 10.61 12.60
C LEU A 52 4.37 10.51 12.49
N GLU A 53 4.92 9.31 12.29
CA GLU A 53 6.34 9.12 11.95
C GLU A 53 6.72 9.85 10.65
N PHE A 54 5.73 10.15 9.80
CA PHE A 54 5.90 10.81 8.50
C PHE A 54 5.45 12.27 8.50
N LYS A 55 5.23 12.88 9.68
CA LYS A 55 4.69 14.25 9.80
C LYS A 55 5.49 15.29 9.01
N ASP A 56 6.81 15.14 8.94
CA ASP A 56 7.71 16.07 8.23
C ASP A 56 7.57 15.98 6.71
N ARG A 57 6.81 15.00 6.22
CA ARG A 57 6.50 14.77 4.80
C ARG A 57 5.12 15.28 4.40
N PHE A 58 4.35 15.83 5.34
CA PHE A 58 3.08 16.48 5.05
C PHE A 58 3.30 17.97 4.88
N PRO A 59 3.27 18.51 3.64
CA PRO A 59 3.55 19.92 3.42
C PRO A 59 2.45 20.78 4.02
N TRP A 60 2.85 21.83 4.74
CA TRP A 60 1.93 22.78 5.38
C TRP A 60 0.97 23.44 4.38
N TRP A 61 1.41 23.63 3.13
CA TRP A 61 0.62 24.24 2.06
C TRP A 61 -0.41 23.30 1.43
N ALA A 62 -0.38 21.99 1.74
CA ALA A 62 -1.35 21.04 1.19
C ALA A 62 -2.79 21.45 1.49
N SER A 63 -3.03 22.02 2.68
CA SER A 63 -4.36 22.45 3.09
C SER A 63 -4.88 23.64 2.28
N TRP A 64 -4.00 24.52 1.82
CA TRP A 64 -4.35 25.67 0.98
C TRP A 64 -4.74 25.22 -0.44
N VAL A 65 -4.00 24.27 -1.00
CA VAL A 65 -4.28 23.73 -2.35
C VAL A 65 -5.56 22.89 -2.33
N LEU A 66 -5.77 22.10 -1.27
CA LEU A 66 -6.91 21.18 -1.17
C LEU A 66 -8.17 21.85 -0.60
N GLY A 67 -8.05 23.04 0.01
CA GLY A 67 -9.12 23.72 0.74
C GLY A 67 -9.54 23.04 2.05
N ARG A 68 -8.80 22.02 2.50
CA ARG A 68 -9.03 21.27 3.75
C ARG A 68 -7.75 20.57 4.20
N GLU A 69 -7.69 20.19 5.46
CA GLU A 69 -6.59 19.34 5.94
C GLU A 69 -6.64 17.92 5.34
N LEU A 70 -5.46 17.31 5.23
CA LEU A 70 -5.32 15.89 4.93
C LEU A 70 -5.87 15.08 6.10
N SER A 71 -6.80 14.19 5.81
CA SER A 71 -7.32 13.22 6.77
C SER A 71 -6.22 12.25 7.21
N ASP A 72 -6.37 11.68 8.40
CA ASP A 72 -5.42 10.69 8.92
C ASP A 72 -5.36 9.44 8.02
N GLY A 73 -6.46 9.11 7.33
CA GLY A 73 -6.50 8.06 6.33
C GLY A 73 -5.64 8.37 5.10
N GLU A 74 -5.69 9.61 4.59
CA GLU A 74 -4.83 10.05 3.47
C GLU A 74 -3.36 10.04 3.87
N LYS A 75 -3.04 10.54 5.07
CA LYS A 75 -1.68 10.52 5.63
C LYS A 75 -1.16 9.09 5.78
N ALA A 76 -1.98 8.17 6.29
CA ALA A 76 -1.64 6.76 6.46
C ALA A 76 -1.49 6.01 5.12
N CYS A 77 -2.32 6.36 4.13
CA CYS A 77 -2.19 5.86 2.77
C CYS A 77 -0.85 6.27 2.17
N PHE A 78 -0.49 7.55 2.25
CA PHE A 78 0.82 8.06 1.83
C PHE A 78 1.96 7.34 2.55
N ALA A 79 1.89 7.23 3.89
CA ALA A 79 2.93 6.58 4.68
C ALA A 79 3.16 5.10 4.27
N SER A 80 2.08 4.39 3.93
CA SER A 80 2.17 3.00 3.45
C SER A 80 2.90 2.90 2.11
N HIS A 81 2.55 3.76 1.14
CA HIS A 81 3.23 3.81 -0.16
C HIS A 81 4.68 4.25 0.00
N TYR A 82 4.94 5.24 0.87
CA TYR A 82 6.27 5.75 1.11
C TYR A 82 7.21 4.66 1.65
N LYS A 83 6.76 3.82 2.60
CA LYS A 83 7.55 2.65 3.04
C LYS A 83 7.84 1.69 1.89
N LEU A 84 6.86 1.40 1.04
CA LEU A 84 7.07 0.53 -0.12
C LEU A 84 8.04 1.14 -1.16
N TRP A 85 8.04 2.46 -1.35
CA TRP A 85 9.05 3.12 -2.17
C TRP A 85 10.45 2.99 -1.55
N GLN A 86 10.59 3.10 -0.23
CA GLN A 86 11.86 2.83 0.44
C GLN A 86 12.29 1.37 0.25
N GLU A 87 11.37 0.42 0.34
CA GLU A 87 11.65 -0.99 0.03
C GLU A 87 12.03 -1.21 -1.44
N CYS A 88 11.40 -0.50 -2.38
CA CYS A 88 11.78 -0.54 -3.81
C CYS A 88 13.25 -0.14 -4.00
N VAL A 89 13.69 0.95 -3.34
CA VAL A 89 15.08 1.41 -3.39
C VAL A 89 16.03 0.40 -2.72
N LYS A 90 15.62 -0.22 -1.60
CA LYS A 90 16.44 -1.23 -0.91
C LYS A 90 16.58 -2.53 -1.71
N LEU A 91 15.51 -2.95 -2.37
CA LEU A 91 15.48 -4.17 -3.18
C LEU A 91 16.19 -4.00 -4.52
N ASP A 92 16.35 -2.76 -5.00
CA ASP A 92 16.89 -2.41 -6.33
C ASP A 92 16.15 -3.14 -7.48
N GLU A 93 14.84 -3.31 -7.31
CA GLU A 93 13.97 -4.00 -8.27
C GLU A 93 12.67 -3.21 -8.47
N PRO A 94 12.07 -3.25 -9.68
CA PRO A 94 10.77 -2.66 -9.90
C PRO A 94 9.69 -3.45 -9.15
N ILE A 95 8.83 -2.71 -8.44
CA ILE A 95 7.69 -3.25 -7.70
C ILE A 95 6.39 -2.63 -8.23
N ILE A 96 5.30 -3.38 -8.13
CA ILE A 96 3.93 -2.86 -8.24
C ILE A 96 3.37 -2.70 -6.83
N ILE A 97 2.60 -1.65 -6.59
CA ILE A 97 1.86 -1.38 -5.35
C ILE A 97 0.37 -1.29 -5.69
#